data_AF-A0ABD7PEA9-F1
#
_entry.id   AF-A0ABD7PEA9-F1
#
_cell.length_a   1.000
_cell.length_b   1.000
_cell.length_c   1.000
_cell.angle_alpha   90.00
_cell.angle_beta   90.00
_cell.angle_gamma   90.00
#
_symmetry.space_group_name_H-M   'P 1'
#
loop_
_entity.id
_entity.type
_entity.pdbx_description
1 polymer ?
#
loop_
_entity_poly.entity_id
_entity_poly.type
_entity_poly.pdbx_seq_one_letter_code
_entity_poly.pdbx_strand_id
1 'polypeptide(L)'
;MMTLITINRVYYLIGFVVVLLVVMTLRDRANPKRFTTALFWFLFGGIFLFGDLMVQELGKSLAYRIIGGGVIAIALLAGFSLVGIGYYKMSTEEARVASSNILKN
;
A
#
# COMPACT_ATOMS: atom_id res chain seq x y z
N MET A 1 -25.55 -19.55 8.84
CA MET A 1 -25.15 -19.97 7.48
C MET A 1 -23.64 -19.81 7.35
N MET A 2 -22.89 -20.90 7.12
CA MET A 2 -21.44 -20.84 6.86
C MET A 2 -21.24 -20.38 5.40
N THR A 3 -20.87 -19.12 5.18
CA THR A 3 -20.45 -18.67 3.86
C THR A 3 -18.98 -19.00 3.65
N LEU A 4 -18.63 -19.49 2.45
CA LEU A 4 -17.24 -19.79 2.07
C LEU A 4 -16.31 -18.58 2.21
N ILE A 5 -16.86 -17.37 2.02
CA ILE A 5 -16.17 -16.11 2.23
C ILE A 5 -16.83 -15.36 3.38
N THR A 6 -16.04 -15.03 4.39
CA THR A 6 -16.42 -14.15 5.50
C THR A 6 -15.67 -12.84 5.38
N ILE A 7 -16.24 -11.76 5.90
CA ILE A 7 -15.63 -10.43 5.82
C ILE A 7 -14.22 -10.40 6.43
N ASN A 8 -14.00 -11.12 7.54
CA ASN A 8 -12.68 -11.21 8.18
C ASN A 8 -11.64 -11.87 7.27
N ARG A 9 -12.02 -12.91 6.52
CA ARG A 9 -11.11 -13.53 5.53
C ARG A 9 -10.72 -12.54 4.44
N VAL A 10 -11.64 -11.68 4.02
CA VAL A 10 -11.36 -10.62 3.05
C VAL A 10 -10.42 -9.57 3.64
N TYR A 11 -10.62 -9.16 4.89
CA TYR A 11 -9.71 -8.23 5.56
C TYR A 11 -8.29 -8.78 5.70
N TYR A 12 -8.14 -10.05 6.08
CA TYR A 12 -6.82 -10.68 6.12
C TYR A 12 -6.18 -10.79 4.74
N LEU A 13 -6.96 -11.08 3.69
CA LEU A 13 -6.45 -11.13 2.32
C LEU A 13 -5.96 -9.75 1.86
N ILE A 14 -6.75 -8.69 2.06
CA ILE A 14 -6.36 -7.31 1.75
C ILE A 14 -5.08 -6.95 2.51
N GLY A 15 -5.07 -7.19 3.82
CA GLY A 15 -3.94 -6.93 4.68
C GLY A 15 -2.65 -7.63 4.21
N PHE A 16 -2.76 -8.91 3.84
CA PHE A 16 -1.63 -9.69 3.33
C PHE A 16 -1.09 -9.13 2.01
N VAL A 17 -1.97 -8.81 1.05
CA VAL A 17 -1.58 -8.18 -0.22
C VAL A 17 -0.87 -6.84 0.03
N VAL A 18 -1.38 -6.04 0.97
CA VAL A 18 -0.74 -4.76 1.31
C VAL A 18 0.61 -4.94 1.99
N VAL A 19 0.80 -5.97 2.83
CA VAL A 19 2.13 -6.29 3.39
C VAL A 19 3.12 -6.62 2.28
N LEU A 20 2.72 -7.38 1.26
CA LEU A 20 3.57 -7.61 0.09
C LEU A 20 3.92 -6.30 -0.61
N LEU A 21 2.94 -5.38 -0.79
CA LEU A 21 3.19 -4.04 -1.34
C LEU A 21 4.18 -3.23 -0.51
N VAL A 22 4.09 -3.28 0.83
CA VAL A 22 5.04 -2.62 1.73
C VAL A 22 6.45 -3.17 1.52
N VAL A 23 6.60 -4.50 1.49
CA VAL A 23 7.90 -5.15 1.27
C VAL A 23 8.46 -4.81 -0.11
N MET A 24 7.63 -4.84 -1.16
CA MET A 24 8.04 -4.45 -2.52
C MET A 24 8.48 -2.99 -2.57
N THR A 25 7.72 -2.10 -1.94
CA THR A 25 8.03 -0.65 -1.88
C THR A 25 9.34 -0.40 -1.16
N LEU A 26 9.59 -1.04 -0.02
CA LEU A 26 10.85 -0.90 0.73
C LEU A 26 12.06 -1.41 -0.07
N ARG A 27 11.87 -2.45 -0.89
CA ARG A 27 12.91 -3.02 -1.75
C ARG A 27 13.15 -2.19 -3.02
N ASP A 28 12.21 -1.35 -3.42
CA ASP A 28 12.36 -0.46 -4.57
C ASP A 28 13.37 0.66 -4.26
N ARG A 29 14.62 0.44 -4.69
CA ARG A 29 15.70 1.43 -4.56
C ARG A 29 15.56 2.60 -5.53
N ALA A 30 14.74 2.47 -6.57
CA ALA A 30 14.53 3.52 -7.56
C ALA A 30 13.51 4.56 -7.08
N ASN A 31 12.75 4.25 -6.01
CA ASN A 31 11.81 5.18 -5.41
C ASN A 31 12.47 6.04 -4.30
N PRO A 32 12.67 7.36 -4.51
CA PRO A 32 13.23 8.23 -3.47
C PRO A 32 12.32 8.38 -2.25
N LYS A 33 11.01 8.13 -2.41
CA LYS A 33 9.97 8.21 -1.36
C LYS A 33 9.56 6.83 -0.85
N ARG A 34 10.41 5.80 -1.00
CA ARG A 34 10.08 4.42 -0.62
C ARG A 34 9.65 4.28 0.84
N PHE A 35 10.27 5.00 1.77
CA PHE A 35 9.98 4.85 3.20
C PHE A 35 8.62 5.47 3.57
N THR A 36 8.32 6.66 3.07
CA THR A 36 7.03 7.33 3.28
C THR A 36 5.90 6.62 2.55
N THR A 37 6.16 6.09 1.35
CA THR A 37 5.22 5.26 0.60
C THR A 37 4.96 3.93 1.30
N ALA A 38 5.99 3.28 1.83
CA ALA A 38 5.85 2.06 2.62
C ALA A 38 5.09 2.32 3.93
N LEU A 39 5.35 3.45 4.60
CA LEU A 39 4.61 3.85 5.80
C LEU A 39 3.13 4.08 5.50
N PHE A 40 2.80 4.74 4.39
CA PHE A 40 1.41 4.90 3.94
C PHE A 40 0.71 3.54 3.78
N TRP A 41 1.33 2.61 3.04
CA TRP A 41 0.77 1.27 2.83
C TRP A 41 0.73 0.45 4.11
N PHE A 42 1.72 0.60 4.99
CA PHE A 42 1.76 -0.10 6.27
C PHE A 42 0.65 0.36 7.20
N LEU A 43 0.43 1.68 7.35
CA LEU A 43 -0.68 2.22 8.14
C LEU A 43 -2.03 1.76 7.58
N PHE A 44 -2.18 1.76 6.25
CA PHE A 44 -3.40 1.30 5.59
C PHE A 44 -3.66 -0.20 5.83
N GLY A 45 -2.71 -1.06 5.46
CA GLY A 45 -2.85 -2.52 5.60
C GLY A 45 -2.87 -2.98 7.05
N GLY A 46 -2.17 -2.27 7.94
CA GLY A 46 -2.15 -2.55 9.37
C GLY A 46 -3.52 -2.44 10.02
N ILE A 47 -4.37 -1.51 9.59
CA ILE A 47 -5.75 -1.39 10.08
C ILE A 47 -6.56 -2.66 9.73
N PHE A 48 -6.38 -3.22 8.53
CA PHE A 48 -7.06 -4.45 8.11
C PHE A 48 -6.54 -5.70 8.81
N LEU A 49 -5.23 -5.79 9.06
CA LEU A 49 -4.62 -6.96 9.71
C LEU A 49 -4.84 -6.98 11.22
N PHE A 50 -4.73 -5.83 11.86
CA PHE A 50 -4.66 -5.72 13.31
C PHE A 50 -5.90 -5.07 13.92
N GLY A 51 -6.89 -4.65 13.14
CA GLY A 51 -8.10 -3.97 13.66
C GLY A 51 -8.84 -4.80 14.72
N ASP A 52 -9.12 -6.07 14.43
CA ASP A 52 -9.79 -6.97 15.38
C ASP A 52 -8.93 -7.23 16.62
N LEU A 53 -7.62 -7.43 16.43
CA LEU A 53 -6.66 -7.63 17.52
C LEU A 53 -6.59 -6.40 18.43
N MET A 54 -6.52 -5.19 17.86
CA MET A 54 -6.52 -3.95 18.65
C MET A 54 -7.81 -3.79 19.45
N VAL A 55 -8.96 -4.14 18.88
CA VAL A 55 -10.24 -4.06 19.60
C VAL A 55 -10.28 -5.05 20.76
N GLN A 56 -9.71 -6.26 20.59
CA GLN A 56 -9.65 -7.27 21.63
C GLN A 56 -8.70 -6.89 22.78
N GLU A 57 -7.49 -6.43 22.46
CA GLU A 57 -6.42 -6.17 23.43
C GLU A 57 -6.55 -4.78 24.10
N LEU A 58 -6.90 -3.74 23.34
CA LEU A 58 -6.93 -2.34 23.82
C LEU A 58 -8.36 -1.83 24.09
N GLY A 59 -9.38 -2.57 23.67
CA GLY A 59 -10.77 -2.16 23.74
C GLY A 59 -11.18 -1.18 22.64
N LYS A 60 -12.49 -1.14 22.36
CA LYS A 60 -13.07 -0.37 21.22
C LYS A 60 -12.70 1.11 21.23
N SER A 61 -12.77 1.77 22.39
CA SER A 61 -12.55 3.22 22.46
C SER A 61 -11.14 3.61 22.04
N LEU A 62 -10.12 2.93 22.59
CA LEU A 62 -8.73 3.22 22.29
C LEU A 62 -8.36 2.77 20.88
N ALA A 63 -8.79 1.56 20.47
CA ALA A 63 -8.56 1.04 19.13
C ALA A 63 -9.09 2.00 18.04
N TYR A 64 -10.31 2.51 18.19
CA TYR A 64 -10.89 3.41 17.19
C TYR A 64 -10.20 4.78 17.14
N ARG A 65 -9.70 5.30 18.27
CA ARG A 65 -8.88 6.52 18.28
C ARG A 65 -7.55 6.32 17.56
N ILE A 66 -6.90 5.17 17.77
CA ILE A 66 -5.65 4.81 17.07
C ILE A 66 -5.90 4.67 15.57
N ILE A 67 -6.96 3.96 15.18
CA ILE A 67 -7.34 3.81 13.76
C ILE A 67 -7.64 5.18 13.13
N GLY A 68 -8.44 6.02 13.80
CA GLY A 68 -8.74 7.37 13.33
C GLY A 68 -7.49 8.23 13.17
N GLY A 69 -6.58 8.20 14.15
CA GLY A 69 -5.28 8.88 14.05
C GLY A 69 -4.43 8.35 12.89
N GLY A 70 -4.41 7.04 12.67
CA GLY A 70 -3.75 6.40 11.54
C GLY A 70 -4.30 6.88 10.19
N VAL A 71 -5.63 6.99 10.06
CA VAL A 71 -6.27 7.52 8.85
C VAL A 71 -5.90 8.99 8.59
N ILE A 72 -5.84 9.82 9.63
CA ILE A 72 -5.37 11.20 9.50
C ILE A 72 -3.91 11.24 9.02
N ALA A 73 -3.03 10.40 9.58
CA ALA A 73 -1.64 10.31 9.14
C ALA A 73 -1.52 9.88 7.66
N ILE A 74 -2.33 8.91 7.22
CA ILE A 74 -2.43 8.50 5.82
C ILE A 74 -2.82 9.69 4.93
N ALA A 75 -3.84 10.46 5.34
CA ALA A 75 -4.30 11.62 4.59
C ALA A 75 -3.21 12.71 4.48
N LEU A 76 -2.44 12.95 5.54
CA LEU A 76 -1.32 13.89 5.52
C LEU A 76 -0.18 13.41 4.61
N LEU A 77 0.18 12.13 4.67
CA LEU A 77 1.18 11.54 3.78
C LEU A 77 0.79 11.69 2.31
N ALA A 78 -0.48 11.44 1.99
CA ALA A 78 -1.01 11.62 0.64
C ALA A 78 -1.07 13.11 0.25
N GLY A 79 -1.60 13.97 1.11
CA GLY A 79 -1.83 15.39 0.85
C GLY A 79 -0.55 16.19 0.66
N PHE A 80 0.52 15.87 1.38
CA PHE A 80 1.84 16.49 1.20
C PHE A 80 2.68 15.87 0.08
N SER A 81 2.08 15.02 -0.76
CA SER A 81 2.79 14.31 -1.84
C SER A 81 4.00 13.52 -1.35
N LEU A 82 3.95 12.98 -0.13
CA LEU A 82 5.01 12.14 0.44
C LEU A 82 4.93 10.70 -0.07
N VAL A 83 3.90 10.36 -0.84
CA VAL A 83 3.74 9.09 -1.54
C VAL A 83 4.25 9.25 -2.98
N GLY A 84 5.01 8.28 -3.48
CA GLY A 84 5.61 8.36 -4.81
C GLY A 84 5.68 7.03 -5.53
N ILE A 85 5.60 7.08 -6.85
CA ILE A 85 5.80 5.94 -7.74
C ILE A 85 7.31 5.76 -7.95
N GLY A 86 7.78 4.52 -7.97
CA GLY A 86 9.17 4.22 -8.32
C GLY A 86 9.54 4.71 -9.72
N TYR A 87 10.83 4.97 -9.94
CA TYR A 87 11.32 5.47 -11.22
C TYR A 87 11.05 4.44 -12.33
N TYR A 88 10.10 4.75 -13.21
CA TYR A 88 9.89 3.98 -14.44
C TYR A 88 10.93 4.45 -15.45
N LYS A 89 11.93 3.62 -15.73
CA LYS A 89 12.90 3.90 -16.80
C LYS A 89 12.17 3.86 -18.14
N MET A 90 11.65 5.01 -18.56
CA MET A 90 11.08 5.17 -19.89
C MET A 90 12.22 4.91 -20.90
N SER A 91 11.97 4.09 -21.91
CA SER A 91 12.97 3.82 -22.95
C SER A 91 13.40 5.15 -23.59
N THR A 92 14.67 5.28 -23.97
CA THR A 92 15.11 6.47 -24.71
C THR A 92 14.32 6.60 -26.01
N GLU A 93 14.22 7.82 -26.54
CA GLU A 93 13.46 8.08 -27.76
C GLU A 93 13.96 7.20 -28.92
N GLU A 94 15.27 6.96 -29.01
CA GLU A 94 15.83 6.07 -30.03
C GLU A 94 15.34 4.62 -29.89
N ALA A 95 15.28 4.11 -28.64
CA ALA A 95 14.78 2.77 -28.36
C ALA A 95 13.26 2.65 -28.60
N ARG A 96 12.50 3.73 -28.41
CA ARG A 96 11.05 3.81 -28.66
C ARG A 96 10.73 3.82 -30.16
N VAL A 97 11.52 4.55 -30.94
CA VAL A 97 11.40 4.58 -32.41
C VAL A 97 11.83 3.24 -33.02
N ALA A 98 12.92 2.64 -32.53
CA ALA A 98 13.36 1.34 -32.99
C ALA A 98 12.33 0.23 -32.74
N SER A 99 11.71 0.20 -31.54
CA SER A 99 10.65 -0.76 -31.20
C SER A 99 9.34 -0.51 -31.98
N SER A 100 8.97 0.74 -32.26
CA SER A 100 7.85 1.08 -33.14
C SER A 100 8.07 0.57 -34.58
N ASN A 101 9.30 0.66 -35.10
CA ASN A 101 9.62 0.16 -36.44
C ASN A 101 9.61 -1.37 -36.54
N ILE A 102 9.91 -2.09 -35.45
CA ILE A 102 9.81 -3.57 -35.41
C ILE A 102 8.34 -4.02 -35.49
N LEU A 103 7.40 -3.27 -34.91
CA LEU A 103 5.97 -3.59 -34.88
C LEU A 103 5.20 -3.19 -36.15
N LYS A 104 5.88 -2.61 -37.14
CA LYS A 104 5.29 -2.11 -38.39
C LYS A 104 5.25 -3.14 -39.54
N ASN A 105 5.53 -4.41 -39.25
CA ASN A 105 5.30 -5.54 -40.17
C ASN A 105 3.86 -6.03 -40.09
#